data_AF-A0A1C7N0R5-F1
#
_entry.id   AF-A0A1C7N0R5-F1
#
_cell.length_a   1.000
_cell.length_b   1.000
_cell.length_c   1.000
_cell.angle_alpha   90.00
_cell.angle_beta   90.00
_cell.angle_gamma   90.00
#
_symmetry.space_group_name_H-M   'P 1'
#
loop_
_entity.id
_entity.type
_entity.pdbx_description
1 polymer ?
#
loop_
_entity_poly.entity_id
_entity_poly.type
_entity_poly.pdbx_seq_one_letter_code
_entity_poly.pdbx_strand_id
1 'polypeptide(L)'
;MIVDSPGAEYTTRASDLSFKNRNTDSLLELESFDPQQDTPTEILHTVLLRIAKYLINDLVKLVLTDEQTKKVNAALDSYKSSLGFSRQFSRNLSHCGSFLGRDYKSLLQILPVILITEFPVAKDHLGRLIPCFTKLGKLCSLLFVRQVTENFTIYVDEVDAAAKDLIKSLYEYDCTCTP
;
A
#
# COMPACT_ATOMS: atom_id res chain seq x y z
N MET A 1 -11.98 15.10 33.47
CA MET A 1 -10.56 15.30 33.17
C MET A 1 -10.06 14.09 32.42
N ILE A 2 -10.09 14.15 31.09
CA ILE A 2 -9.48 13.15 30.22
C ILE A 2 -8.18 13.79 29.78
N VAL A 3 -7.06 13.14 30.09
CA VAL A 3 -5.73 13.60 29.68
C VAL A 3 -5.63 13.43 28.17
N ASP A 4 -5.51 14.55 27.47
CA ASP A 4 -5.15 14.61 26.07
C ASP A 4 -3.82 13.88 25.85
N SER A 5 -3.83 12.88 24.97
CA SER A 5 -2.60 12.27 24.48
C SER A 5 -1.99 13.25 23.46
N PRO A 6 -0.74 13.72 23.66
CA PRO A 6 -0.16 14.74 22.82
C PRO A 6 -0.01 14.21 21.40
N GLY A 7 -0.40 15.05 20.43
CA GLY A 7 -0.33 14.74 19.01
C GLY A 7 1.05 14.23 18.62
N ALA A 8 1.14 12.93 18.39
CA ALA A 8 2.25 12.36 17.65
C ALA A 8 2.05 12.78 16.18
N GLU A 9 2.70 13.87 15.79
CA GLU A 9 3.03 14.11 14.39
C GLU A 9 3.82 12.90 13.90
N TYR A 10 3.14 12.00 13.20
CA TYR A 10 3.78 10.86 12.55
C TYR A 10 4.46 11.33 11.27
N THR A 11 5.55 12.09 11.41
CA THR A 11 6.46 12.41 10.29
C THR A 11 7.34 11.19 10.04
N THR A 12 6.71 10.08 9.62
CA THR A 12 7.45 8.87 9.22
C THR A 12 7.94 9.11 7.81
N ARG A 13 9.26 9.27 7.63
CA ARG A 13 9.88 9.40 6.31
C ARG A 13 9.95 8.02 5.66
N ALA A 14 9.98 7.91 4.33
CA ALA A 14 10.09 6.60 3.68
C ALA A 14 11.38 5.85 4.09
N SER A 15 12.44 6.60 4.42
CA SER A 15 13.67 6.07 5.01
C SER A 15 13.46 5.27 6.30
N ASP A 16 12.37 5.55 7.04
CA ASP A 16 12.05 4.92 8.32
C ASP A 16 11.29 3.59 8.16
N LEU A 17 10.95 3.20 6.93
CA LEU A 17 10.24 1.96 6.61
C LEU A 17 11.14 0.71 6.59
N SER A 18 12.42 0.84 6.95
CA SER A 18 13.38 -0.27 6.96
C SER A 18 12.97 -1.43 7.89
N PHE A 19 13.30 -2.65 7.48
CA PHE A 19 13.00 -3.87 8.24
C PHE A 19 13.89 -3.92 9.50
N LYS A 20 13.25 -4.03 10.68
CA LYS A 20 13.94 -4.32 11.95
C LYS A 20 13.83 -5.82 12.22
N ASN A 21 14.96 -6.52 12.34
CA ASN A 21 14.99 -7.92 12.72
C ASN A 21 14.34 -8.07 14.13
N ARG A 22 13.33 -8.95 14.24
CA ARG A 22 12.56 -9.21 15.46
C ARG A 22 12.84 -10.59 16.07
N ASN A 23 13.87 -11.31 15.61
CA ASN A 23 14.20 -12.66 16.07
C ASN A 23 13.06 -13.67 15.85
N THR A 24 12.22 -13.45 14.84
CA THR A 24 11.14 -14.38 14.44
C THR A 24 11.62 -15.44 13.45
N ASP A 25 12.90 -15.42 13.09
CA ASP A 25 13.50 -16.27 12.06
C ASP A 25 13.34 -17.78 12.39
N SER A 26 13.25 -18.13 13.67
CA SER A 26 13.02 -19.50 14.15
C SER A 26 11.61 -20.05 13.84
N LEU A 27 10.64 -19.21 13.47
CA LEU A 27 9.34 -19.69 12.97
C LEU A 27 9.45 -20.26 11.54
N LEU A 28 10.47 -19.84 10.79
CA LEU A 28 10.73 -20.31 9.43
C LEU A 28 11.40 -21.70 9.40
N GLU A 29 11.85 -22.20 10.55
CA GLU A 29 12.53 -23.49 10.71
C GLU A 29 11.57 -24.65 11.07
N LEU A 30 10.27 -24.39 11.22
CA LEU A 30 9.28 -25.41 11.55
C LEU A 30 9.09 -26.40 10.39
N GLU A 31 9.07 -27.71 10.67
CA GLU A 31 8.82 -28.75 9.63
C GLU A 31 7.47 -28.60 8.92
N SER A 32 6.49 -27.98 9.59
CA SER A 32 5.17 -27.70 9.02
C SER A 32 5.11 -26.43 8.17
N PHE A 33 6.20 -25.66 8.11
CA PHE A 33 6.27 -24.42 7.34
C PHE A 33 6.67 -24.74 5.90
N ASP A 34 5.76 -24.50 4.97
CA ASP A 34 6.06 -24.53 3.54
C ASP A 34 6.32 -23.11 3.06
N PRO A 35 7.55 -22.73 2.71
CA PRO A 35 7.84 -21.37 2.30
C PRO A 35 7.04 -20.91 1.07
N GLN A 36 6.63 -21.85 0.22
CA GLN A 36 5.83 -21.56 -0.97
C GLN A 36 4.36 -21.27 -0.63
N GLN A 37 3.84 -21.85 0.46
CA GLN A 37 2.43 -21.70 0.88
C GLN A 37 2.26 -20.69 2.02
N ASP A 38 3.21 -20.61 2.94
CA ASP A 38 3.10 -19.91 4.23
C ASP A 38 3.85 -18.56 4.26
N THR A 39 4.96 -18.42 3.53
CA THR A 39 5.77 -17.17 3.51
C THR A 39 5.20 -15.97 2.76
N PRO A 40 4.31 -16.07 1.74
CA PRO A 40 3.88 -14.87 1.00
C PRO A 40 3.05 -13.91 1.86
N THR A 41 2.60 -14.33 3.03
CA THR A 41 1.72 -13.54 3.90
C THR A 41 2.51 -12.51 4.72
N GLU A 42 3.65 -12.87 5.32
CA GLU A 42 4.35 -12.00 6.28
C GLU A 42 5.26 -10.94 5.64
N ILE A 43 5.99 -11.27 4.57
CA ILE A 43 6.76 -10.27 3.79
C ILE A 43 5.81 -9.20 3.24
N LEU A 44 4.66 -9.64 2.75
CA LEU A 44 3.64 -8.80 2.15
C LEU A 44 2.89 -7.96 3.21
N HIS A 45 2.61 -8.53 4.38
CA HIS A 45 2.00 -7.79 5.50
C HIS A 45 2.96 -6.85 6.22
N THR A 46 4.27 -7.04 6.13
CA THR A 46 5.21 -6.20 6.89
C THR A 46 5.81 -5.10 6.04
N VAL A 47 6.22 -5.40 4.80
CA VAL A 47 6.90 -4.43 3.93
C VAL A 47 5.88 -3.59 3.17
N LEU A 48 4.98 -4.23 2.41
CA LEU A 48 4.02 -3.50 1.56
C LEU A 48 2.97 -2.76 2.38
N LEU A 49 2.56 -3.31 3.53
CA LEU A 49 1.58 -2.67 4.39
C LEU A 49 2.10 -1.36 5.00
N ARG A 50 3.39 -1.29 5.31
CA ARG A 50 4.02 -0.07 5.82
C ARG A 50 4.02 1.03 4.76
N ILE A 51 4.40 0.70 3.53
CA ILE A 51 4.36 1.63 2.38
C ILE A 51 2.92 2.06 2.10
N ALA A 52 1.98 1.11 2.09
CA ALA A 52 0.56 1.39 1.89
C ALA A 52 0.00 2.33 2.96
N LYS A 53 0.35 2.09 4.23
CA LYS A 53 -0.06 2.94 5.34
C LYS A 53 0.50 4.36 5.20
N TYR A 54 1.78 4.49 4.82
CA TYR A 54 2.39 5.78 4.53
C TYR A 54 1.63 6.50 3.41
N LEU A 55 1.49 5.88 2.22
CA LEU A 55 0.83 6.50 1.07
C LEU A 55 -0.64 6.83 1.32
N ILE A 56 -1.39 5.97 2.01
CA ILE A 56 -2.82 6.22 2.32
C ILE A 56 -2.98 7.32 3.35
N ASN A 57 -2.11 7.38 4.36
CA ASN A 57 -2.13 8.49 5.31
C ASN A 57 -1.84 9.81 4.61
N ASP A 58 -0.83 9.82 3.75
CA ASP A 58 -0.43 11.03 3.04
C ASP A 58 -1.51 11.48 2.05
N LEU A 59 -2.05 10.54 1.28
CA LEU A 59 -3.21 10.74 0.41
C LEU A 59 -4.35 11.45 1.15
N VAL A 60 -4.78 10.91 2.29
CA VAL A 60 -5.98 11.40 2.99
C VAL A 60 -5.71 12.68 3.80
N LYS A 61 -4.51 12.82 4.39
CA LYS A 61 -4.23 13.91 5.32
C LYS A 61 -3.62 15.15 4.67
N LEU A 62 -2.85 14.96 3.59
CA LEU A 62 -2.03 16.03 3.01
C LEU A 62 -2.33 16.29 1.53
N VAL A 63 -2.83 15.30 0.80
CA VAL A 63 -3.01 15.41 -0.67
C VAL A 63 -4.44 15.72 -1.07
N LEU A 64 -5.42 14.97 -0.56
CA LEU A 64 -6.82 15.11 -0.97
C LEU A 64 -7.49 16.29 -0.25
N THR A 65 -8.21 17.09 -1.04
CA THR A 65 -9.20 18.03 -0.49
C THR A 65 -10.44 17.29 0.00
N ASP A 66 -11.31 17.96 0.78
CA ASP A 66 -12.56 17.37 1.25
C ASP A 66 -13.48 16.91 0.10
N GLU A 67 -13.54 17.68 -0.99
CA GLU A 67 -14.33 17.32 -2.17
C GLU A 67 -13.76 16.09 -2.89
N GLN A 68 -12.44 16.04 -3.06
CA GLN A 68 -11.78 14.88 -3.66
C GLN A 68 -11.89 13.64 -2.78
N THR A 69 -11.82 13.80 -1.45
CA THR A 69 -12.02 12.69 -0.49
C THR A 69 -13.43 12.13 -0.60
N LYS A 70 -14.47 12.98 -0.70
CA LYS A 70 -15.85 12.54 -0.97
C LYS A 70 -15.96 11.79 -2.29
N LYS A 71 -15.31 12.29 -3.34
CA LYS A 71 -15.27 11.66 -4.66
C LYS A 71 -14.66 10.25 -4.60
N VAL A 72 -13.53 10.09 -3.92
CA VAL A 72 -12.89 8.77 -3.75
C VAL A 72 -13.76 7.83 -2.89
N ASN A 73 -14.36 8.31 -1.81
CA ASN A 73 -15.27 7.50 -1.00
C ASN A 73 -16.50 7.04 -1.81
N ALA A 74 -17.08 7.90 -2.65
CA ALA A 74 -18.19 7.53 -3.53
C ALA A 74 -17.78 6.46 -4.56
N ALA A 75 -16.57 6.55 -5.11
CA ALA A 75 -16.02 5.51 -5.98
C ALA A 75 -15.77 4.19 -5.21
N LEU A 76 -15.23 4.25 -3.99
CA LEU A 76 -15.08 3.07 -3.14
C LEU A 76 -16.42 2.39 -2.83
N ASP A 77 -17.47 3.19 -2.61
CA ASP A 77 -18.82 2.69 -2.39
C ASP A 77 -19.42 2.01 -3.63
N SER A 78 -19.19 2.56 -4.84
CA SER A 78 -19.64 1.91 -6.08
C SER A 78 -18.95 0.57 -6.31
N TYR A 79 -17.66 0.47 -5.96
CA TYR A 79 -16.88 -0.76 -6.04
C TYR A 79 -17.35 -1.88 -5.11
N LYS A 80 -18.10 -1.58 -4.04
CA LYS A 80 -18.71 -2.61 -3.19
C LYS A 80 -19.59 -3.56 -3.98
N SER A 81 -20.26 -3.07 -5.03
CA SER A 81 -21.13 -3.89 -5.87
C SER A 81 -20.38 -4.81 -6.86
N SER A 82 -19.05 -4.71 -6.96
CA SER A 82 -18.26 -5.46 -7.94
C SER A 82 -18.00 -6.93 -7.52
N LEU A 83 -18.15 -7.85 -8.47
CA LEU A 83 -18.03 -9.31 -8.28
C LEU A 83 -16.57 -9.79 -8.10
N GLY A 84 -15.58 -8.93 -8.31
CA GLY A 84 -14.17 -9.30 -8.40
C GLY A 84 -13.43 -9.44 -7.06
N PHE A 85 -14.03 -9.04 -5.94
CA PHE A 85 -13.36 -9.02 -4.63
C PHE A 85 -14.08 -9.90 -3.63
N SER A 86 -13.34 -10.85 -3.04
CA SER A 86 -13.84 -11.73 -1.97
C SER A 86 -14.32 -10.96 -0.73
N ARG A 87 -13.85 -9.72 -0.54
CA ARG A 87 -14.23 -8.88 0.60
C ARG A 87 -14.25 -7.40 0.23
N GLN A 88 -15.34 -6.73 0.58
CA GLN A 88 -15.57 -5.31 0.29
C GLN A 88 -14.92 -4.41 1.35
N PHE A 89 -14.34 -3.28 0.92
CA PHE A 89 -13.93 -2.21 1.81
C PHE A 89 -15.17 -1.37 2.19
N SER A 90 -15.43 -1.22 3.49
CA SER A 90 -16.66 -0.56 4.00
C SER A 90 -16.43 0.69 4.84
N ARG A 91 -15.18 1.06 5.07
CA ARG A 91 -14.82 2.18 5.94
C ARG A 91 -14.71 3.49 5.15
N ASN A 92 -14.77 4.61 5.86
CA ASN A 92 -14.49 5.91 5.26
C ASN A 92 -12.98 6.18 5.26
N LEU A 93 -12.44 6.67 4.16
CA LEU A 93 -11.02 7.04 4.03
C LEU A 93 -10.55 8.03 5.08
N SER A 94 -11.40 8.97 5.52
CA SER A 94 -11.07 9.96 6.57
C SER A 94 -10.69 9.31 7.91
N HIS A 95 -10.98 8.02 8.10
CA HIS A 95 -10.63 7.26 9.31
C HIS A 95 -9.42 6.33 9.09
N CYS A 96 -8.52 6.64 8.16
CA CYS A 96 -7.37 5.81 7.80
C CYS A 96 -6.45 5.47 8.99
N GLY A 97 -6.37 6.34 10.00
CA GLY A 97 -5.61 6.09 11.23
C GLY A 97 -6.07 4.86 12.02
N SER A 98 -7.34 4.45 11.87
CA SER A 98 -7.95 3.32 12.59
C SER A 98 -8.02 2.03 11.76
N PHE A 99 -7.41 2.03 10.58
CA PHE A 99 -7.42 0.86 9.69
C PHE A 99 -6.54 -0.26 10.22
N LEU A 100 -7.05 -1.49 10.10
CA LEU A 100 -6.30 -2.70 10.37
C LEU A 100 -5.59 -3.16 9.09
N GLY A 101 -4.61 -4.07 9.21
CA GLY A 101 -3.85 -4.57 8.06
C GLY A 101 -4.73 -5.11 6.92
N ARG A 102 -5.88 -5.69 7.26
CA ARG A 102 -6.89 -6.15 6.30
C ARG A 102 -7.52 -5.02 5.47
N ASP A 103 -7.73 -3.85 6.06
CA ASP A 103 -8.39 -2.72 5.41
C ASP A 103 -7.46 -2.11 4.35
N TYR A 104 -6.19 -1.96 4.70
CA TYR A 104 -5.14 -1.54 3.76
C TYR A 104 -4.96 -2.53 2.60
N LYS A 105 -5.05 -3.84 2.87
CA LYS A 105 -4.99 -4.87 1.81
C LYS A 105 -6.12 -4.71 0.80
N SER A 106 -7.35 -4.49 1.27
CA SER A 106 -8.49 -4.21 0.39
C SER A 106 -8.30 -2.91 -0.39
N LEU A 107 -7.80 -1.85 0.26
CA LEU A 107 -7.54 -0.57 -0.41
C LEU A 107 -6.47 -0.68 -1.49
N LEU A 108 -5.35 -1.38 -1.24
CA LEU A 108 -4.29 -1.55 -2.23
C LEU A 108 -4.77 -2.17 -3.55
N GLN A 109 -5.79 -3.03 -3.49
CA GLN A 109 -6.32 -3.69 -4.68
C GLN A 109 -7.18 -2.76 -5.55
N ILE A 110 -7.87 -1.78 -4.95
CA ILE A 110 -8.88 -0.96 -5.64
C ILE A 110 -8.46 0.50 -5.80
N LEU A 111 -7.74 1.03 -4.82
CA LEU A 111 -7.42 2.46 -4.72
C LEU A 111 -6.55 2.95 -5.89
N PRO A 112 -5.51 2.23 -6.35
CA PRO A 112 -4.75 2.66 -7.53
C PRO A 112 -5.64 2.83 -8.77
N VAL A 113 -6.60 1.92 -8.98
CA VAL A 113 -7.52 1.97 -10.12
C VAL A 113 -8.46 3.16 -10.01
N ILE A 114 -9.03 3.38 -8.81
CA ILE A 114 -9.90 4.54 -8.53
C ILE A 114 -9.14 5.84 -8.77
N LEU A 115 -7.91 5.96 -8.26
CA LEU A 115 -7.15 7.19 -8.40
C LEU A 115 -6.83 7.53 -9.86
N ILE A 116 -6.43 6.55 -10.67
CA ILE A 116 -6.16 6.74 -12.11
C ILE A 116 -7.45 7.12 -12.85
N THR A 117 -8.58 6.50 -12.49
CA THR A 117 -9.87 6.71 -13.17
C THR A 117 -10.48 8.06 -12.81
N GLU A 118 -10.44 8.43 -11.53
CA GLU A 118 -11.06 9.66 -11.04
C GLU A 118 -10.20 10.90 -11.24
N PHE A 119 -8.89 10.74 -11.42
CA PHE A 119 -7.92 11.84 -11.55
C PHE A 119 -6.88 11.60 -12.68
N PRO A 120 -7.31 11.40 -13.94
CA PRO A 120 -6.40 11.04 -15.04
C PRO A 120 -5.42 12.16 -15.44
N VAL A 121 -5.69 13.42 -15.06
CA VAL A 121 -4.86 14.59 -15.42
C VAL A 121 -4.37 15.34 -14.17
N ALA A 122 -4.16 14.64 -13.05
CA ALA A 122 -3.60 15.25 -11.85
C ALA A 122 -2.16 15.71 -12.09
N LYS A 123 -1.84 16.98 -11.78
CA LYS A 123 -0.52 17.59 -12.04
C LYS A 123 0.26 17.97 -10.77
N ASP A 124 -0.43 18.10 -9.64
CA ASP A 124 0.15 18.56 -8.37
C ASP A 124 0.60 17.39 -7.49
N HIS A 125 0.56 17.56 -6.16
CA HIS A 125 0.90 16.54 -5.16
C HIS A 125 0.21 15.19 -5.46
N LEU A 126 -1.07 15.23 -5.84
CA LEU A 126 -1.83 14.05 -6.24
C LEU A 126 -1.26 13.36 -7.50
N GLY A 127 -0.82 14.12 -8.49
CA GLY A 127 -0.22 13.59 -9.72
C GLY A 127 1.10 12.87 -9.48
N ARG A 128 1.84 13.24 -8.42
CA ARG A 128 3.10 12.59 -8.02
C ARG A 128 2.87 11.37 -7.13
N LEU A 129 1.81 11.38 -6.34
CA LEU A 129 1.42 10.28 -5.47
C LEU A 129 0.80 9.11 -6.26
N ILE A 130 0.00 9.38 -7.30
CA ILE A 130 -0.66 8.34 -8.11
C ILE A 130 0.34 7.31 -8.68
N PRO A 131 1.47 7.69 -9.31
CA PRO A 131 2.50 6.76 -9.75
C PRO A 131 3.03 5.84 -8.64
N CYS A 132 3.14 6.34 -7.41
CA CYS A 132 3.57 5.53 -6.26
C CYS A 132 2.55 4.42 -5.96
N PHE A 133 1.25 4.74 -5.99
CA PHE A 133 0.18 3.75 -5.85
C PHE A 133 0.17 2.73 -7.00
N THR A 134 0.38 3.17 -8.24
CA THR A 134 0.42 2.28 -9.41
C THR A 134 1.57 1.29 -9.30
N LYS A 135 2.78 1.77 -8.98
CA LYS A 135 3.97 0.93 -8.82
C LYS A 135 3.85 -0.02 -7.64
N LEU A 136 3.28 0.44 -6.52
CA LEU A 136 2.97 -0.41 -5.38
C LEU A 136 1.96 -1.51 -5.76
N GLY A 137 0.91 -1.16 -6.52
CA GLY A 137 -0.06 -2.12 -7.05
C GLY A 137 0.57 -3.17 -7.97
N LYS A 138 1.49 -2.77 -8.87
CA LYS A 138 2.26 -3.70 -9.72
C LYS A 138 3.08 -4.67 -8.87
N LEU A 139 3.87 -4.15 -7.93
CA LEU A 139 4.71 -4.98 -7.06
C LEU A 139 3.87 -5.92 -6.19
N CYS A 140 2.75 -5.45 -5.63
CA CYS A 140 1.83 -6.30 -4.89
C CYS A 140 1.32 -7.44 -5.77
N SER A 141 0.89 -7.14 -7.00
CA SER A 141 0.33 -8.12 -7.92
C SER A 141 1.34 -9.21 -8.29
N LEU A 142 2.60 -8.82 -8.52
CA LEU A 142 3.69 -9.78 -8.75
C LEU A 142 3.90 -10.66 -7.51
N LEU A 143 4.05 -10.07 -6.32
CA LEU A 143 4.30 -10.81 -5.08
C LEU A 143 3.13 -11.73 -4.65
N PHE A 144 1.93 -11.55 -5.21
CA PHE A 144 0.78 -12.43 -4.98
C PHE A 144 0.74 -13.68 -5.86
N VAL A 145 1.64 -13.80 -6.86
CA VAL A 145 1.72 -14.99 -7.70
C VAL A 145 2.15 -16.19 -6.85
N ARG A 146 1.27 -17.19 -6.75
CA ARG A 146 1.48 -18.38 -5.89
C ARG A 146 2.43 -19.41 -6.49
N GLN A 147 2.55 -19.43 -7.81
CA GLN A 147 3.41 -20.37 -8.51
C GLN A 147 3.83 -19.78 -9.85
N VAL A 148 5.10 -19.94 -10.18
CA VAL A 148 5.68 -19.60 -11.47
C VAL A 148 6.13 -20.90 -12.11
N THR A 149 5.44 -21.33 -13.16
CA THR A 149 5.67 -22.64 -13.80
C THR A 149 6.78 -22.60 -14.84
N GLU A 150 7.03 -21.43 -15.42
CA GLU A 150 8.02 -21.21 -16.48
C GLU A 150 8.65 -19.82 -16.34
N ASN A 151 9.82 -19.61 -16.95
CA ASN A 151 10.48 -18.30 -17.03
C ASN A 151 10.75 -17.64 -15.67
N PHE A 152 11.14 -18.42 -14.66
CA PHE A 152 11.36 -17.92 -13.30
C PHE A 152 12.36 -16.76 -13.23
N THR A 153 13.45 -16.80 -13.99
CA THR A 153 14.43 -15.70 -14.05
C THR A 153 13.79 -14.39 -14.51
N ILE A 154 12.97 -14.43 -15.55
CA ILE A 154 12.25 -13.26 -16.07
C ILE A 154 11.28 -12.72 -15.03
N TYR A 155 10.59 -13.61 -14.31
CA TYR A 155 9.70 -13.20 -13.22
C TYR A 155 10.47 -12.51 -12.08
N VAL A 156 11.62 -13.05 -11.67
CA VAL A 156 12.48 -12.44 -10.65
C VAL A 156 12.98 -11.07 -11.11
N ASP A 157 13.40 -10.93 -12.37
CA ASP A 157 13.83 -9.66 -12.95
C ASP A 157 12.70 -8.61 -12.93
N GLU A 158 11.46 -9.02 -13.23
CA GLU A 158 10.29 -8.14 -13.15
C GLU A 158 9.96 -7.70 -11.72
N VAL A 159 10.11 -8.60 -10.73
CA VAL A 159 9.92 -8.27 -9.31
C VAL A 159 10.98 -7.28 -8.85
N ASP A 160 12.25 -7.51 -9.20
CA ASP A 160 13.35 -6.61 -8.87
C ASP A 160 13.18 -5.22 -9.53
N ALA A 161 12.82 -5.19 -10.82
CA ALA A 161 12.52 -3.96 -11.53
C ALA A 161 11.35 -3.19 -10.88
N ALA A 162 10.25 -3.88 -10.55
CA ALA A 162 9.10 -3.26 -9.89
C ALA A 162 9.44 -2.71 -8.50
N ALA A 163 10.29 -3.40 -7.74
CA ALA A 163 10.76 -2.92 -6.44
C ALA A 163 11.63 -1.66 -6.58
N LYS A 164 12.59 -1.66 -7.52
CA LYS A 164 13.44 -0.49 -7.82
C LYS A 164 12.61 0.70 -8.29
N ASP A 165 11.65 0.48 -9.16
CA ASP A 165 10.76 1.53 -9.68
C ASP A 165 9.92 2.16 -8.57
N LEU A 166 9.39 1.33 -7.65
CA LEU A 166 8.63 1.81 -6.50
C LEU A 166 9.51 2.66 -5.57
N ILE A 167 10.69 2.16 -5.20
CA ILE A 167 11.63 2.87 -4.32
C ILE A 167 12.02 4.21 -4.95
N LYS A 168 12.36 4.22 -6.24
CA LYS A 168 12.67 5.45 -6.97
C LYS A 168 11.50 6.44 -6.95
N SER A 169 10.27 5.95 -7.16
CA SER A 169 9.06 6.79 -7.11
C SER A 169 8.85 7.41 -5.73
N LEU A 170 9.02 6.62 -4.67
CA LEU A 170 8.86 7.08 -3.30
C LEU A 170 9.92 8.12 -2.95
N TYR A 171 11.17 7.92 -3.41
CA TYR A 171 12.24 8.88 -3.22
C TYR A 171 11.97 10.21 -3.94
N GLU A 172 11.56 10.15 -5.22
CA GLU A 172 11.20 11.34 -5.99
C GLU A 172 10.00 12.07 -5.37
N TYR A 173 9.03 11.31 -4.88
CA TYR A 173 7.88 11.84 -4.16
C TYR A 173 8.33 12.57 -2.89
N ASP A 174 9.11 11.91 -2.02
CA ASP A 174 9.57 12.52 -0.78
C ASP A 174 10.38 13.82 -1.04
N CYS A 175 11.31 13.79 -2.00
CA CYS A 175 12.14 14.95 -2.32
C CYS A 175 11.35 16.16 -2.83
N THR A 176 10.15 15.94 -3.37
CA THR A 176 9.37 17.00 -4.06
C THR A 176 8.11 17.41 -3.32
N CYS A 177 7.67 16.63 -2.33
CA CYS A 177 6.34 16.74 -1.75
C CYS A 177 6.29 16.58 -0.22
N THR A 178 7.27 15.95 0.43
CA THR A 178 7.33 15.88 1.90
C THR A 178 8.40 16.83 2.47
N PRO A 179 8.13 17.57 3.56
CA PRO A 179 9.08 18.51 4.17
C PRO A 179 10.22 17.85 5.00
#